data_AF-A0A6N9JJP9-F1
#
_entry.id   AF-A0A6N9JJP9-F1
#
_cell.length_a   1.000
_cell.length_b   1.000
_cell.length_c   1.000
_cell.angle_alpha   90.00
_cell.angle_beta   90.00
_cell.angle_gamma   90.00
#
_symmetry.space_group_name_H-M   'P 1'
#
loop_
_entity.id
_entity.type
_entity.pdbx_description
1 polymer ?
#
loop_
_entity_poly.entity_id
_entity_poly.type
_entity_poly.pdbx_seq_one_letter_code
_entity_poly.pdbx_strand_id
1 'polypeptide(L)'
;MGLFGNILRAAGIVAKKPSGKYPEPAVPTPPAFIPMSYENNVALSGDCERQVYVYYGEPLSGIKIGEYFGADIVTEPLVLTSALTGGTWDTSDNGVALAYRGMVFGATSALGQTLSKIVRSGTGVTVRCRMVGWYAPGVPDVIMTIPDPDEIFAWVDACEGLGRFVAFDKRHDEECEAATSKVQTARWLSKMCGRELPVGVDGDCVYIEDDKWAGRRKSGIFPVEVSTELIPTPRGSKAKPHVAVFVNGAMAADVSARCVHYKTLAEHAGERPYFACCQKREGHDGSPIWRVTVVYLGR
;
A
#
# COMPACT_ATOMS: atom_id res chain seq x y z
N MET A 1 3.10 -18.24 -5.40
CA MET A 1 3.58 -19.07 -6.53
C MET A 1 2.66 -18.83 -7.73
N GLY A 2 2.65 -17.61 -8.27
CA GLY A 2 1.65 -17.14 -9.23
C GLY A 2 2.22 -17.00 -10.65
N LEU A 3 1.41 -17.40 -11.63
CA LEU A 3 1.42 -17.27 -13.11
C LEU A 3 2.69 -16.85 -13.91
N PHE A 4 3.61 -16.05 -13.36
CA PHE A 4 4.83 -15.60 -14.04
C PHE A 4 5.82 -16.72 -14.38
N GLY A 5 5.75 -17.85 -13.65
CA GLY A 5 6.48 -19.08 -14.00
C GLY A 5 6.04 -19.71 -15.33
N ASN A 6 4.82 -19.40 -15.81
CA ASN A 6 4.29 -20.00 -17.03
C ASN A 6 4.68 -19.20 -18.30
N ILE A 7 4.91 -17.89 -18.21
CA ILE A 7 5.50 -17.11 -19.32
C ILE A 7 6.95 -17.57 -19.55
N LEU A 8 7.69 -17.85 -18.46
CA LEU A 8 9.07 -18.37 -18.53
C LEU A 8 9.16 -19.77 -19.14
N ARG A 9 8.13 -20.61 -19.03
CA ARG A 9 8.13 -21.97 -19.62
C ARG A 9 7.73 -22.03 -21.09
N ALA A 10 6.97 -21.06 -21.61
CA ALA A 10 6.60 -21.03 -23.02
C ALA A 10 7.78 -20.66 -23.95
N ALA A 11 8.85 -20.07 -23.42
CA ALA A 11 10.05 -19.68 -24.17
C ALA A 11 10.99 -20.85 -24.54
N GLY A 12 10.70 -22.08 -24.10
CA GLY A 12 11.54 -23.26 -24.33
C GLY A 12 11.25 -24.04 -25.62
N ILE A 13 10.25 -23.66 -26.42
CA ILE A 13 9.92 -24.37 -27.66
C ILE A 13 10.29 -23.48 -28.85
N VAL A 14 11.53 -23.63 -29.30
CA VAL A 14 11.92 -23.31 -30.68
C VAL A 14 11.13 -24.26 -31.59
N ALA A 15 9.91 -23.87 -31.95
CA ALA A 15 9.13 -24.55 -32.96
C ALA A 15 9.63 -24.09 -34.34
N LYS A 16 10.30 -25.00 -35.06
CA LYS A 16 10.61 -24.92 -36.48
C LYS A 16 9.43 -24.30 -37.25
N LYS A 17 9.68 -23.25 -38.04
CA LYS A 17 8.72 -22.69 -39.00
C LYS A 17 8.19 -23.80 -39.92
N PRO A 18 6.87 -24.08 -39.94
CA PRO A 18 6.29 -24.79 -41.05
C PRO A 18 6.15 -23.82 -42.23
N SER A 19 6.62 -24.24 -43.39
CA SER A 19 6.44 -23.55 -44.67
C SER A 19 4.96 -23.59 -45.06
N GLY A 20 4.26 -22.48 -44.87
CA GLY A 20 2.89 -22.27 -45.34
C GLY A 20 2.50 -20.81 -45.15
N LYS A 21 1.84 -20.21 -46.16
CA LYS A 21 1.30 -18.85 -46.09
C LYS A 21 0.17 -18.79 -45.05
N TYR A 22 0.52 -18.61 -43.79
CA TYR A 22 -0.42 -18.10 -42.81
C TYR A 22 -0.65 -16.61 -43.12
N PRO A 23 -1.89 -16.09 -43.06
CA PRO A 23 -2.08 -14.65 -43.03
C PRO A 23 -1.22 -14.10 -41.89
N GLU A 24 -0.45 -13.05 -42.17
CA GLU A 24 0.29 -12.35 -41.11
C GLU A 24 -0.69 -12.03 -39.98
N PRO A 25 -0.39 -12.38 -38.72
CA PRO A 25 -1.25 -12.00 -37.62
C PRO A 25 -1.41 -10.48 -37.67
N ALA A 26 -2.66 -10.00 -37.73
CA ALA A 26 -2.95 -8.58 -37.75
C ALA A 26 -2.27 -7.93 -36.55
N VAL A 27 -1.37 -6.97 -36.80
CA VAL A 27 -0.70 -6.24 -35.73
C VAL A 27 -1.79 -5.53 -34.92
N PRO A 28 -1.98 -5.88 -33.63
CA PRO A 28 -3.05 -5.30 -32.85
C PRO A 28 -2.80 -3.79 -32.69
N THR A 29 -3.81 -2.98 -33.00
CA THR A 29 -3.71 -1.52 -32.93
C THR A 29 -3.65 -1.08 -31.46
N PRO A 30 -2.69 -0.20 -31.09
CA PRO A 30 -2.63 0.32 -29.73
C PRO A 30 -3.90 1.11 -29.39
N PRO A 31 -4.53 0.87 -28.23
CA PRO A 31 -5.67 1.66 -27.77
C PRO A 31 -5.31 3.14 -27.66
N ALA A 32 -6.17 4.02 -28.19
CA ALA A 32 -6.07 5.45 -27.93
C ALA A 32 -6.50 5.74 -26.49
N PHE A 33 -5.77 6.62 -25.83
CA PHE A 33 -6.04 7.14 -24.51
C PHE A 33 -6.10 8.66 -24.58
N ILE A 34 -7.24 9.22 -24.17
CA ILE A 34 -7.39 10.67 -24.04
C ILE A 34 -7.24 10.96 -22.55
N PRO A 35 -6.14 11.57 -22.10
CA PRO A 35 -5.99 11.92 -20.69
C PRO A 35 -7.14 12.83 -20.28
N MET A 36 -7.85 12.46 -19.20
CA MET A 36 -8.85 13.34 -18.61
C MET A 36 -8.18 14.64 -18.15
N SER A 37 -8.92 15.74 -18.14
CA SER A 37 -8.47 16.96 -17.47
C SER A 37 -8.55 16.74 -15.97
N TYR A 38 -7.43 16.41 -15.34
CA TYR A 38 -7.35 16.27 -13.90
C TYR A 38 -7.16 17.64 -13.25
N GLU A 39 -7.83 17.88 -12.13
CA GLU A 39 -7.63 19.10 -11.31
C GLU A 39 -6.20 19.19 -10.79
N ASN A 40 -5.62 18.04 -10.44
CA ASN A 40 -4.25 17.92 -9.94
C ASN A 40 -3.45 16.96 -10.83
N ASN A 41 -2.16 17.21 -10.97
CA ASN A 41 -1.24 16.34 -11.69
C ASN A 41 0.03 16.14 -10.87
N VAL A 42 0.57 14.92 -10.88
CA VAL A 42 1.83 14.57 -10.23
C VAL A 42 2.75 13.87 -11.23
N ALA A 43 3.99 14.32 -11.30
CA ALA A 43 5.05 13.66 -12.05
C ALA A 43 5.91 12.85 -11.06
N LEU A 44 5.83 11.53 -11.15
CA LEU A 44 6.63 10.62 -10.33
C LEU A 44 7.91 10.26 -11.08
N SER A 45 9.03 10.79 -10.61
CA SER A 45 10.36 10.46 -11.11
C SER A 45 11.34 10.30 -9.96
N GLY A 46 12.11 9.22 -9.98
CA GLY A 46 13.16 8.96 -9.00
C GLY A 46 14.15 7.93 -9.54
N ASP A 47 14.83 7.24 -8.64
CA ASP A 47 15.93 6.32 -8.98
C ASP A 47 15.52 4.84 -8.88
N CYS A 48 14.30 4.55 -8.42
CA CYS A 48 13.79 3.18 -8.36
C CYS A 48 13.33 2.72 -9.75
N GLU A 49 14.07 1.79 -10.35
CA GLU A 49 13.71 1.17 -11.63
C GLU A 49 12.63 0.08 -11.45
N ARG A 50 11.64 0.04 -12.35
CA ARG A 50 10.61 -0.99 -12.41
C ARG A 50 10.34 -1.36 -13.86
N GLN A 51 10.11 -2.64 -14.11
CA GLN A 51 9.85 -3.14 -15.45
C GLN A 51 8.51 -2.61 -16.01
N VAL A 52 8.54 -2.22 -17.28
CA VAL A 52 7.34 -2.03 -18.09
C VAL A 52 7.31 -3.13 -19.16
N TYR A 53 6.17 -3.80 -19.30
CA TYR A 53 5.97 -4.79 -20.35
C TYR A 53 5.34 -4.09 -21.54
N VAL A 54 6.07 -4.02 -22.66
CA VAL A 54 5.62 -3.38 -23.89
C VAL A 54 4.79 -4.37 -24.71
N TYR A 55 3.55 -3.99 -25.01
CA TYR A 55 2.62 -4.75 -25.85
C TYR A 55 2.56 -4.19 -27.27
N TYR A 56 2.69 -2.87 -27.40
CA TYR A 56 2.69 -2.13 -28.65
C TYR A 56 3.93 -1.25 -28.74
N GLY A 57 4.86 -1.57 -29.65
CA GLY A 57 6.09 -0.80 -29.83
C GLY A 57 5.95 0.42 -30.73
N GLU A 58 4.91 0.48 -31.57
CA GLU A 58 4.68 1.57 -32.53
C GLU A 58 4.57 2.96 -31.88
N PRO A 59 3.89 3.16 -30.73
CA PRO A 59 3.84 4.46 -30.06
C PRO A 59 5.21 4.99 -29.62
N LEU A 60 6.20 4.11 -29.47
CA LEU A 60 7.56 4.44 -29.04
C LEU A 60 8.53 4.55 -30.23
N SER A 61 8.02 4.45 -31.46
CA SER A 61 8.85 4.55 -32.67
C SER A 61 9.48 5.94 -32.77
N GLY A 62 10.80 6.01 -32.55
CA GLY A 62 11.57 7.25 -32.56
C GLY A 62 12.26 7.59 -31.23
N ILE A 63 11.88 6.93 -30.14
CA ILE A 63 12.61 7.01 -28.87
C ILE A 63 13.91 6.24 -28.99
N LYS A 64 15.03 6.84 -28.59
CA LYS A 64 16.36 6.21 -28.64
C LYS A 64 16.67 5.45 -27.36
N ILE A 65 17.54 4.43 -27.47
CA ILE A 65 18.09 3.77 -26.28
C ILE A 65 18.81 4.81 -25.41
N GLY A 66 18.51 4.80 -24.12
CA GLY A 66 19.00 5.76 -23.15
C GLY A 66 18.11 6.98 -22.96
N GLU A 67 17.18 7.24 -23.88
CA GLU A 67 16.31 8.42 -23.84
C GLU A 67 15.19 8.24 -22.81
N TYR A 68 14.92 9.32 -22.07
CA TYR A 68 13.85 9.40 -21.09
C TYR A 68 12.60 10.05 -21.70
N PHE A 69 11.44 9.57 -21.30
CA PHE A 69 10.14 10.11 -21.72
C PHE A 69 9.10 9.99 -20.60
N GLY A 70 8.11 10.87 -20.59
CA GLY A 70 6.98 10.78 -19.66
C GLY A 70 5.89 9.87 -20.20
N ALA A 71 5.32 9.01 -19.37
CA ALA A 71 4.19 8.16 -19.71
C ALA A 71 3.04 8.36 -18.71
N ASP A 72 1.81 8.46 -19.21
CA ASP A 72 0.62 8.64 -18.40
C ASP A 72 0.11 7.29 -17.90
N ILE A 73 -0.39 7.27 -16.65
CA ILE A 73 -1.03 6.10 -16.08
C ILE A 73 -2.48 5.99 -16.55
N VAL A 74 -2.82 4.82 -17.09
CA VAL A 74 -4.17 4.48 -17.55
C VAL A 74 -4.76 3.42 -16.62
N THR A 75 -5.85 3.77 -15.94
CA THR A 75 -6.49 2.93 -14.92
C THR A 75 -7.82 2.33 -15.37
N GLU A 76 -8.28 2.70 -16.56
CA GLU A 76 -9.41 2.02 -17.19
C GLU A 76 -9.03 0.55 -17.45
N PRO A 77 -9.93 -0.40 -17.15
CA PRO A 77 -9.69 -1.80 -17.47
C PRO A 77 -9.44 -1.98 -18.98
N LEU A 78 -8.30 -2.56 -19.32
CA LEU A 78 -7.87 -2.79 -20.69
C LEU A 78 -7.31 -4.20 -20.82
N VAL A 79 -7.66 -4.86 -21.93
CA VAL A 79 -7.03 -6.11 -22.33
C VAL A 79 -5.98 -5.77 -23.38
N LEU A 80 -4.71 -5.94 -23.02
CA LEU A 80 -3.57 -5.72 -23.90
C LEU A 80 -3.21 -7.04 -24.58
N THR A 81 -2.90 -6.99 -25.88
CA THR A 81 -2.55 -8.18 -26.67
C THR A 81 -1.16 -8.01 -27.25
N SER A 82 -0.24 -8.93 -26.91
CA SER A 82 1.13 -8.86 -27.38
C SER A 82 1.19 -9.15 -28.87
N ALA A 83 1.77 -8.24 -29.65
CA ALA A 83 2.00 -8.46 -31.07
C ALA A 83 2.98 -9.63 -31.33
N LEU A 84 3.83 -9.99 -30.36
CA LEU A 84 4.87 -11.01 -30.52
C LEU A 84 4.39 -12.43 -30.19
N THR A 85 3.59 -12.59 -29.13
CA THR A 85 3.14 -13.90 -28.65
C THR A 85 1.65 -14.16 -28.87
N GLY A 86 0.86 -13.13 -29.18
CA GLY A 86 -0.61 -13.18 -29.13
C GLY A 86 -1.17 -13.32 -27.71
N GLY A 87 -0.32 -13.34 -26.67
CA GLY A 87 -0.75 -13.43 -25.28
C GLY A 87 -1.45 -12.16 -24.83
N THR A 88 -2.51 -12.31 -24.05
CA THR A 88 -3.29 -11.19 -23.52
C THR A 88 -3.00 -10.95 -22.04
N TRP A 89 -3.12 -9.70 -21.60
CA TRP A 89 -3.16 -9.36 -20.18
C TRP A 89 -4.26 -8.35 -19.91
N ASP A 90 -5.04 -8.60 -18.87
CA ASP A 90 -6.08 -7.71 -18.38
C ASP A 90 -5.50 -6.86 -17.25
N THR A 91 -5.48 -5.53 -17.42
CA THR A 91 -4.93 -4.60 -16.42
C THR A 91 -5.71 -4.62 -15.10
N SER A 92 -6.93 -5.17 -15.06
CA SER A 92 -7.65 -5.40 -13.82
C SER A 92 -6.95 -6.40 -12.88
N ASP A 93 -6.01 -7.21 -13.40
CA ASP A 93 -5.17 -8.12 -12.62
C ASP A 93 -3.98 -7.38 -11.96
N ASN A 94 -4.31 -6.44 -11.06
CA ASN A 94 -3.38 -5.67 -10.23
C ASN A 94 -2.31 -4.86 -10.99
N GLY A 95 -2.63 -4.39 -12.21
CA GLY A 95 -1.74 -3.57 -13.01
C GLY A 95 -2.34 -2.22 -13.39
N VAL A 96 -1.54 -1.44 -14.10
CA VAL A 96 -2.00 -0.25 -14.83
C VAL A 96 -1.36 -0.25 -16.22
N ALA A 97 -2.10 0.28 -17.21
CA ALA A 97 -1.55 0.54 -18.52
C ALA A 97 -0.77 1.86 -18.52
N LEU A 98 0.16 2.00 -19.46
CA LEU A 98 0.91 3.22 -19.71
C LEU A 98 0.63 3.71 -21.12
N ALA A 99 0.41 5.02 -21.25
CA ALA A 99 0.23 5.69 -22.52
C ALA A 99 1.35 6.71 -22.78
N TYR A 100 1.74 6.84 -24.04
CA TYR A 100 2.66 7.87 -24.51
C TYR A 100 1.98 8.64 -25.64
N ARG A 101 1.91 9.97 -25.52
CA ARG A 101 1.25 10.85 -26.50
C ARG A 101 -0.19 10.40 -26.84
N GLY A 102 -0.92 9.94 -25.82
CA GLY A 102 -2.29 9.47 -25.96
C GLY A 102 -2.46 8.10 -26.62
N MET A 103 -1.39 7.29 -26.71
CA MET A 103 -1.47 5.92 -27.22
C MET A 103 -0.92 4.95 -26.18
N VAL A 104 -1.72 3.93 -25.82
CA VAL A 104 -1.29 2.87 -24.89
C VAL A 104 -0.18 2.05 -25.54
N PHE A 105 0.93 1.84 -24.83
CA PHE A 105 2.06 1.06 -25.36
C PHE A 105 2.37 -0.19 -24.53
N GLY A 106 2.03 -0.19 -23.25
CA GLY A 106 2.40 -1.27 -22.35
C GLY A 106 1.70 -1.19 -21.01
N ALA A 107 2.18 -2.00 -20.06
CA ALA A 107 1.63 -2.01 -18.72
C ALA A 107 2.66 -2.44 -17.68
N THR A 108 2.35 -2.15 -16.41
CA THR A 108 3.16 -2.53 -15.26
C THR A 108 2.29 -2.99 -14.11
N SER A 109 2.76 -3.98 -13.35
CA SER A 109 2.15 -4.39 -12.08
C SER A 109 2.72 -3.63 -10.89
N ALA A 110 3.84 -2.94 -11.06
CA ALA A 110 4.47 -2.20 -9.97
C ALA A 110 3.57 -1.04 -9.54
N LEU A 111 3.21 -1.03 -8.26
CA LEU A 111 2.34 -0.04 -7.63
C LEU A 111 0.95 0.08 -8.27
N GLY A 112 0.46 -0.92 -9.01
CA GLY A 112 -0.78 -0.82 -9.78
C GLY A 112 -2.00 -0.39 -8.93
N GLN A 113 -2.14 -0.94 -7.72
CA GLN A 113 -3.20 -0.54 -6.79
C GLN A 113 -3.06 0.91 -6.29
N THR A 114 -1.84 1.33 -5.97
CA THR A 114 -1.56 2.68 -5.47
C THR A 114 -1.74 3.72 -6.56
N LEU A 115 -1.21 3.48 -7.76
CA LEU A 115 -1.38 4.34 -8.94
C LEU A 115 -2.86 4.45 -9.30
N SER A 116 -3.61 3.34 -9.24
CA SER A 116 -5.06 3.34 -9.43
C SER A 116 -5.79 4.19 -8.38
N LYS A 117 -5.36 4.11 -7.11
CA LYS A 117 -5.93 4.91 -6.02
C LYS A 117 -5.73 6.41 -6.28
N ILE A 118 -4.53 6.82 -6.70
CA ILE A 118 -4.19 8.24 -6.99
C ILE A 118 -5.02 8.79 -8.15
N VAL A 119 -5.15 8.04 -9.25
CA VAL A 119 -5.98 8.49 -10.39
C VAL A 119 -7.45 8.56 -10.02
N ARG A 120 -7.96 7.59 -9.26
CA ARG A 120 -9.35 7.60 -8.77
C ARG A 120 -9.65 8.72 -7.79
N SER A 121 -8.65 9.28 -7.10
CA SER A 121 -8.81 10.50 -6.31
C SER A 121 -8.77 11.79 -7.16
N GLY A 122 -8.83 11.67 -8.49
CA GLY A 122 -8.88 12.82 -9.41
C GLY A 122 -7.52 13.44 -9.72
N THR A 123 -6.41 12.72 -9.48
CA THR A 123 -5.05 13.22 -9.75
C THR A 123 -4.42 12.48 -10.92
N GLY A 124 -4.05 13.22 -11.98
CA GLY A 124 -3.30 12.67 -13.10
C GLY A 124 -1.89 12.26 -12.67
N VAL A 125 -1.43 11.10 -13.15
CA VAL A 125 -0.08 10.59 -12.83
C VAL A 125 0.71 10.39 -14.11
N THR A 126 1.86 11.04 -14.18
CA THR A 126 2.88 10.78 -15.21
C THR A 126 4.10 10.17 -14.55
N VAL A 127 4.62 9.07 -15.11
CA VAL A 127 5.86 8.42 -14.67
C VAL A 127 6.97 8.64 -15.69
N ARG A 128 8.21 8.74 -15.23
CA ARG A 128 9.37 8.85 -16.13
C ARG A 128 9.83 7.47 -16.56
N CYS A 129 9.79 7.19 -17.86
CA CYS A 129 10.27 5.95 -18.48
C CYS A 129 11.61 6.17 -19.20
N ARG A 130 12.33 5.08 -19.42
CA ARG A 130 13.57 5.03 -20.21
C ARG A 130 13.58 3.80 -21.10
N MET A 131 13.91 3.98 -22.37
CA MET A 131 14.20 2.86 -23.25
C MET A 131 15.62 2.33 -22.98
N VAL A 132 15.74 1.08 -22.56
CA VAL A 132 17.03 0.48 -22.17
C VAL A 132 17.57 -0.50 -23.21
N GLY A 133 16.73 -0.90 -24.16
CA GLY A 133 17.16 -1.78 -25.24
C GLY A 133 15.99 -2.26 -26.09
N TRP A 134 16.15 -3.45 -26.65
CA TRP A 134 15.15 -4.13 -27.44
C TRP A 134 14.95 -5.53 -26.87
N TYR A 135 13.73 -5.86 -26.48
CA TYR A 135 13.37 -7.22 -26.08
C TYR A 135 13.27 -8.12 -27.32
N ALA A 136 12.69 -7.59 -28.40
CA ALA A 136 12.58 -8.24 -29.70
C ALA A 136 12.49 -7.18 -30.82
N PRO A 137 12.63 -7.58 -32.11
CA PRO A 137 12.43 -6.65 -33.21
C PRO A 137 11.06 -5.95 -33.12
N GLY A 138 11.07 -4.62 -33.02
CA GLY A 138 9.85 -3.80 -32.89
C GLY A 138 9.23 -3.77 -31.48
N VAL A 139 9.82 -4.43 -30.48
CA VAL A 139 9.38 -4.41 -29.08
C VAL A 139 10.51 -3.83 -28.21
N PRO A 140 10.46 -2.53 -27.88
CA PRO A 140 11.40 -1.89 -26.97
C PRO A 140 11.42 -2.55 -25.59
N ASP A 141 12.60 -2.58 -24.96
CA ASP A 141 12.72 -2.85 -23.53
C ASP A 141 12.70 -1.52 -22.78
N VAL A 142 11.77 -1.39 -21.84
CA VAL A 142 11.43 -0.13 -21.17
C VAL A 142 11.37 -0.36 -19.66
N ILE A 143 12.03 0.52 -18.94
CA ILE A 143 11.89 0.65 -17.49
C ILE A 143 11.16 1.95 -17.17
N MET A 144 10.38 1.95 -16.10
CA MET A 144 9.94 3.18 -15.44
C MET A 144 10.84 3.47 -14.23
N THR A 145 11.05 4.75 -13.97
CA THR A 145 11.88 5.28 -12.90
C THR A 145 10.99 6.13 -11.99
N ILE A 146 10.80 5.67 -10.76
CA ILE A 146 9.89 6.28 -9.79
C ILE A 146 10.65 6.62 -8.49
N PRO A 147 10.09 7.47 -7.62
CA PRO A 147 10.57 7.61 -6.25
C PRO A 147 10.55 6.27 -5.50
N ASP A 148 11.17 6.25 -4.32
CA ASP A 148 11.02 5.10 -3.42
C ASP A 148 9.52 4.81 -3.17
N PRO A 149 9.07 3.54 -3.28
CA PRO A 149 7.68 3.19 -3.01
C PRO A 149 7.14 3.67 -1.67
N ASP A 150 7.96 3.64 -0.62
CA ASP A 150 7.54 4.04 0.72
C ASP A 150 7.27 5.55 0.75
N GLU A 151 8.03 6.36 0.02
CA GLU A 151 7.76 7.80 -0.17
C GLU A 151 6.42 8.05 -0.88
N ILE A 152 6.10 7.22 -1.89
CA ILE A 152 4.82 7.32 -2.60
C ILE A 152 3.67 6.93 -1.66
N PHE A 153 3.80 5.85 -0.89
CA PHE A 153 2.77 5.44 0.08
C PHE A 153 2.57 6.49 1.15
N ALA A 154 3.67 7.01 1.69
CA ALA A 154 3.66 8.07 2.67
C ALA A 154 2.97 9.32 2.09
N TRP A 155 3.22 9.67 0.83
CA TRP A 155 2.56 10.80 0.17
C TRP A 155 1.06 10.62 -0.06
N VAL A 156 0.64 9.42 -0.46
CA VAL A 156 -0.78 9.09 -0.55
C VAL A 156 -1.45 9.19 0.83
N ASP A 157 -0.80 8.70 1.88
CA ASP A 157 -1.29 8.79 3.25
C ASP A 157 -1.37 10.25 3.74
N ALA A 158 -0.42 11.11 3.36
CA ALA A 158 -0.50 12.55 3.67
C ALA A 158 -1.70 13.23 3.00
N CYS A 159 -1.92 12.97 1.70
CA CYS A 159 -3.07 13.53 0.98
C CYS A 159 -4.40 13.06 1.60
N GLU A 160 -4.48 11.77 1.97
CA GLU A 160 -5.65 11.19 2.64
C GLU A 160 -5.89 11.82 4.02
N GLY A 161 -4.83 11.94 4.83
CA GLY A 161 -4.92 12.48 6.18
C GLY A 161 -5.28 13.96 6.23
N LEU A 162 -4.89 14.73 5.21
CA LEU A 162 -5.24 16.15 5.08
C LEU A 162 -6.54 16.40 4.31
N GLY A 163 -7.08 15.38 3.63
CA GLY A 163 -8.27 15.51 2.79
C GLY A 163 -8.10 16.44 1.59
N ARG A 164 -6.86 16.69 1.15
CA ARG A 164 -6.53 17.56 0.02
C ARG A 164 -5.28 17.07 -0.71
N PHE A 165 -5.12 17.47 -1.97
CA PHE A 165 -3.89 17.26 -2.70
C PHE A 165 -2.73 18.02 -2.04
N VAL A 166 -1.57 17.37 -2.00
CA VAL A 166 -0.29 17.94 -1.59
C VAL A 166 0.70 17.71 -2.74
N ALA A 167 1.48 18.74 -3.09
CA ALA A 167 2.54 18.56 -4.07
C ALA A 167 3.60 17.58 -3.54
N PHE A 168 4.09 16.68 -4.39
CA PHE A 168 4.95 15.57 -3.97
C PHE A 168 6.25 16.03 -3.28
N ASP A 169 6.82 17.15 -3.73
CA ASP A 169 8.02 17.77 -3.16
C ASP A 169 7.82 18.31 -1.73
N LYS A 170 6.58 18.58 -1.33
CA LYS A 170 6.21 19.03 0.02
C LYS A 170 5.89 17.88 0.97
N ARG A 171 6.11 16.63 0.55
CA ARG A 171 5.74 15.47 1.37
C ARG A 171 6.40 15.50 2.75
N HIS A 172 7.61 16.01 2.89
CA HIS A 172 8.29 16.05 4.19
C HIS A 172 7.94 17.25 5.07
N ASP A 173 6.96 18.07 4.70
CA ASP A 173 6.44 19.11 5.58
C ASP A 173 5.87 18.48 6.87
N GLU A 174 6.08 19.12 8.02
CA GLU A 174 5.70 18.59 9.34
C GLU A 174 4.20 18.21 9.42
N GLU A 175 3.34 19.01 8.79
CA GLU A 175 1.89 18.75 8.68
C GLU A 175 1.60 17.42 7.95
N CYS A 176 2.37 17.12 6.89
CA CYS A 176 2.20 15.91 6.08
C CYS A 176 2.70 14.66 6.81
N GLU A 177 3.80 14.76 7.57
CA GLU A 177 4.29 13.66 8.41
C GLU A 177 3.30 13.34 9.53
N ALA A 178 2.75 14.37 10.17
CA ALA A 178 1.72 14.21 11.19
C ALA A 178 0.45 13.56 10.61
N ALA A 179 -0.01 14.01 9.44
CA ALA A 179 -1.18 13.45 8.76
C ALA A 179 -0.97 11.99 8.36
N THR A 180 0.21 11.66 7.81
CA THR A 180 0.58 10.29 7.47
C THR A 180 0.56 9.38 8.69
N SER A 181 1.17 9.83 9.78
CA SER A 181 1.21 9.08 11.04
C SER A 181 -0.20 8.77 11.55
N LYS A 182 -1.14 9.73 11.45
CA LYS A 182 -2.55 9.53 11.84
C LYS A 182 -3.26 8.49 10.96
N VAL A 183 -3.06 8.53 9.63
CA VAL A 183 -3.65 7.55 8.70
C VAL A 183 -3.08 6.16 8.95
N GLN A 184 -1.77 6.04 9.13
CA GLN A 184 -1.11 4.76 9.41
C GLN A 184 -1.56 4.17 10.74
N THR A 185 -1.70 4.99 11.78
CA THR A 185 -2.22 4.58 13.09
C THR A 185 -3.65 4.07 12.97
N ALA A 186 -4.53 4.81 12.28
CA ALA A 186 -5.92 4.39 12.06
C ALA A 186 -5.99 3.06 11.28
N ARG A 187 -5.17 2.89 10.24
CA ARG A 187 -5.09 1.66 9.43
C ARG A 187 -4.58 0.48 10.27
N TRP A 188 -3.54 0.69 11.07
CA TRP A 188 -2.99 -0.32 11.97
C TRP A 188 -4.03 -0.77 13.01
N LEU A 189 -4.66 0.18 13.71
CA LEU A 189 -5.72 -0.12 14.68
C LEU A 189 -6.91 -0.80 14.02
N SER A 190 -7.31 -0.38 12.82
CA SER A 190 -8.40 -1.01 12.06
C SER A 190 -8.13 -2.49 11.82
N LYS A 191 -6.90 -2.83 11.41
CA LYS A 191 -6.45 -4.23 11.25
C LYS A 191 -6.44 -4.98 12.57
N MET A 192 -6.02 -4.33 13.66
CA MET A 192 -5.99 -4.96 14.98
C MET A 192 -7.40 -5.24 15.54
N CYS A 193 -8.34 -4.36 15.23
CA CYS A 193 -9.73 -4.43 15.67
C CYS A 193 -10.67 -5.18 14.71
N GLY A 194 -10.21 -5.52 13.50
CA GLY A 194 -11.06 -6.16 12.48
C GLY A 194 -12.22 -5.30 12.03
N ARG A 195 -12.08 -3.97 12.11
CA ARG A 195 -13.11 -2.99 11.72
C ARG A 195 -12.43 -1.75 11.15
N GLU A 196 -13.12 -1.03 10.29
CA GLU A 196 -12.66 0.28 9.83
C GLU A 196 -12.81 1.32 10.94
N LEU A 197 -11.75 2.09 11.18
CA LEU A 197 -11.69 3.19 12.13
C LEU A 197 -11.42 4.51 11.40
N PRO A 198 -11.98 5.62 11.87
CA PRO A 198 -11.75 6.92 11.23
C PRO A 198 -10.31 7.38 11.39
N VAL A 199 -9.84 8.23 10.47
CA VAL A 199 -8.55 8.92 10.62
C VAL A 199 -8.58 9.80 11.87
N GLY A 200 -7.45 9.88 12.57
CA GLY A 200 -7.32 10.67 13.80
C GLY A 200 -7.73 9.91 15.05
N VAL A 201 -7.96 8.59 14.99
CA VAL A 201 -7.92 7.76 16.21
C VAL A 201 -6.49 7.59 16.70
N ASP A 202 -6.35 7.37 17.99
CA ASP A 202 -5.12 6.91 18.64
C ASP A 202 -5.43 5.63 19.41
N GLY A 203 -4.42 4.93 19.89
CA GLY A 203 -4.60 3.69 20.62
C GLY A 203 -3.39 2.79 20.59
N ASP A 204 -3.45 1.76 21.40
CA ASP A 204 -2.38 0.77 21.45
C ASP A 204 -2.91 -0.61 21.87
N CYS A 205 -2.01 -1.59 21.90
CA CYS A 205 -2.26 -2.95 22.32
C CYS A 205 -1.59 -3.26 23.65
N VAL A 206 -2.21 -4.16 24.41
CA VAL A 206 -1.62 -4.80 25.59
C VAL A 206 -1.77 -6.30 25.42
N TYR A 207 -0.71 -7.03 25.77
CA TYR A 207 -0.67 -8.48 25.69
C TYR A 207 -0.78 -9.08 27.09
N ILE A 208 -1.69 -10.03 27.26
CA ILE A 208 -2.00 -10.67 28.54
C ILE A 208 -1.85 -12.18 28.36
N GLU A 209 -1.11 -12.84 29.24
CA GLU A 209 -0.96 -14.30 29.24
C GLU A 209 -2.34 -14.98 29.46
N ASP A 210 -2.59 -16.13 28.82
CA ASP A 210 -3.91 -16.79 28.86
C ASP A 210 -4.35 -17.26 30.27
N ASP A 211 -3.39 -17.53 31.14
CA ASP A 211 -3.62 -17.87 32.56
C ASP A 211 -3.99 -16.64 33.42
N LYS A 212 -3.54 -15.45 33.02
CA LYS A 212 -3.89 -14.16 33.64
C LYS A 212 -5.21 -13.56 33.10
N TRP A 213 -5.78 -14.14 32.05
CA TRP A 213 -7.04 -13.67 31.47
C TRP A 213 -8.26 -14.07 32.32
N ALA A 214 -8.90 -13.07 32.94
CA ALA A 214 -10.10 -13.24 33.75
C ALA A 214 -11.43 -13.22 32.95
N GLY A 215 -11.39 -12.94 31.64
CA GLY A 215 -12.58 -12.77 30.80
C GLY A 215 -13.09 -14.07 30.14
N ARG A 216 -14.22 -13.98 29.44
CA ARG A 216 -14.69 -15.09 28.58
C ARG A 216 -13.68 -15.36 27.47
N ARG A 217 -13.37 -16.64 27.24
CA ARG A 217 -12.49 -17.08 26.16
C ARG A 217 -13.32 -17.31 24.90
N LYS A 218 -13.28 -16.35 23.98
CA LYS A 218 -13.95 -16.44 22.67
C LYS A 218 -12.92 -16.56 21.55
N SER A 219 -13.31 -17.21 20.45
CA SER A 219 -12.54 -17.21 19.21
C SER A 219 -12.76 -15.91 18.43
N GLY A 220 -11.79 -15.53 17.60
CA GLY A 220 -11.89 -14.34 16.75
C GLY A 220 -11.66 -13.03 17.51
N ILE A 221 -12.06 -11.92 16.89
CA ILE A 221 -12.00 -10.57 17.48
C ILE A 221 -13.36 -10.26 18.08
N PHE A 222 -13.39 -9.80 19.33
CA PHE A 222 -14.64 -9.45 20.02
C PHE A 222 -14.47 -8.20 20.88
N PRO A 223 -15.52 -7.40 21.04
CA PRO A 223 -15.47 -6.21 21.88
C PRO A 223 -15.32 -6.57 23.37
N VAL A 224 -14.62 -5.70 24.10
CA VAL A 224 -14.46 -5.77 25.56
C VAL A 224 -14.59 -4.38 26.15
N GLU A 225 -14.99 -4.28 27.42
CA GLU A 225 -14.92 -3.03 28.16
C GLU A 225 -13.50 -2.85 28.71
N VAL A 226 -12.91 -1.67 28.48
CA VAL A 226 -11.57 -1.33 28.97
C VAL A 226 -11.58 0.02 29.66
N SER A 227 -10.86 0.11 30.78
CA SER A 227 -10.46 1.37 31.39
C SER A 227 -8.96 1.34 31.71
N THR A 228 -8.35 2.52 31.73
CA THR A 228 -6.94 2.72 32.00
C THR A 228 -6.78 3.75 33.10
N GLU A 229 -5.95 3.48 34.11
CA GLU A 229 -5.75 4.38 35.24
C GLU A 229 -4.26 4.49 35.59
N LEU A 230 -3.80 5.66 36.03
CA LEU A 230 -2.44 5.81 36.53
C LEU A 230 -2.33 5.25 37.94
N ILE A 231 -1.37 4.34 38.14
CA ILE A 231 -0.99 3.86 39.46
C ILE A 231 -0.07 4.94 40.08
N PRO A 232 -0.47 5.58 41.20
CA PRO A 232 0.33 6.63 41.82
C PRO A 232 1.69 6.11 42.27
N THR A 233 2.74 6.93 42.13
CA THR A 233 4.05 6.58 42.68
C THR A 233 4.14 6.93 44.17
N PRO A 234 4.95 6.18 44.95
CA PRO A 234 5.18 6.51 46.35
C PRO A 234 5.72 7.94 46.52
N ARG A 235 5.31 8.60 47.61
CA ARG A 235 5.72 9.98 47.90
C ARG A 235 7.25 10.10 47.93
N GLY A 236 7.80 11.04 47.16
CA GLY A 236 9.24 11.26 47.03
C GLY A 236 9.94 10.43 45.95
N SER A 237 9.22 9.51 45.29
CA SER A 237 9.73 8.78 44.13
C SER A 237 9.86 9.69 42.91
N LYS A 238 10.94 9.51 42.15
CA LYS A 238 11.13 10.12 40.82
C LYS A 238 10.73 9.20 39.67
N ALA A 239 10.20 7.99 39.97
CA ALA A 239 9.74 7.06 38.96
C ALA A 239 8.52 7.63 38.22
N LYS A 240 8.38 7.25 36.94
CA LYS A 240 7.12 7.47 36.22
C LYS A 240 6.04 6.54 36.78
N PRO A 241 4.77 6.99 36.88
CA PRO A 241 3.67 6.11 37.27
C PRO A 241 3.54 4.95 36.29
N HIS A 242 2.96 3.85 36.74
CA HIS A 242 2.53 2.77 35.86
C HIS A 242 1.10 3.02 35.38
N VAL A 243 0.67 2.32 34.33
CA VAL A 243 -0.73 2.33 33.89
C VAL A 243 -1.36 0.98 34.22
N ALA A 244 -2.39 1.00 35.08
CA ALA A 244 -3.27 -0.14 35.28
C ALA A 244 -4.25 -0.23 34.10
N VAL A 245 -4.36 -1.41 33.50
CA VAL A 245 -5.31 -1.69 32.42
C VAL A 245 -6.33 -2.67 32.94
N PHE A 246 -7.59 -2.27 32.95
CA PHE A 246 -8.71 -3.10 33.40
C PHE A 246 -9.51 -3.57 32.19
N VAL A 247 -9.91 -4.84 32.19
CA VAL A 247 -10.72 -5.46 31.16
C VAL A 247 -11.95 -6.09 31.81
N ASN A 248 -13.14 -5.61 31.44
CA ASN A 248 -14.42 -5.98 32.06
C ASN A 248 -14.37 -5.88 33.60
N GLY A 249 -13.75 -4.82 34.12
CA GLY A 249 -13.64 -4.53 35.55
C GLY A 249 -12.54 -5.28 36.31
N ALA A 250 -11.83 -6.23 35.70
CA ALA A 250 -10.70 -6.91 36.31
C ALA A 250 -9.37 -6.32 35.83
N MET A 251 -8.41 -6.11 36.74
CA MET A 251 -7.07 -5.67 36.35
C MET A 251 -6.41 -6.76 35.50
N ALA A 252 -6.06 -6.42 34.27
CA ALA A 252 -5.53 -7.37 33.30
C ALA A 252 -4.03 -7.14 33.04
N ALA A 253 -3.54 -5.92 33.21
CA ALA A 253 -2.12 -5.61 33.08
C ALA A 253 -1.68 -4.43 33.96
N ASP A 254 -0.41 -4.46 34.35
CA ASP A 254 0.35 -3.36 34.93
C ASP A 254 1.44 -2.95 33.92
N VAL A 255 1.27 -1.78 33.30
CA VAL A 255 2.16 -1.30 32.24
C VAL A 255 3.15 -0.28 32.81
N SER A 256 4.39 -0.72 32.99
CA SER A 256 5.48 0.16 33.42
C SER A 256 5.97 1.10 32.31
N ALA A 257 6.65 2.19 32.69
CA ALA A 257 7.24 3.15 31.76
C ALA A 257 8.36 2.60 30.85
N ARG A 258 8.77 1.34 31.04
CA ARG A 258 9.70 0.64 30.14
C ARG A 258 9.00 -0.11 29.01
N CYS A 259 7.68 -0.29 29.11
CA CYS A 259 6.88 -0.92 28.07
C CYS A 259 6.74 0.05 26.89
N VAL A 260 6.88 -0.46 25.66
CA VAL A 260 6.70 0.34 24.44
C VAL A 260 5.30 0.95 24.35
N HIS A 261 4.30 0.28 24.92
CA HIS A 261 2.91 0.71 24.91
C HIS A 261 2.57 1.76 25.99
N TYR A 262 3.53 2.07 26.87
CA TYR A 262 3.29 2.96 28.01
C TYR A 262 2.84 4.35 27.58
N LYS A 263 3.49 4.93 26.57
CA LYS A 263 3.31 6.35 26.22
C LYS A 263 1.85 6.64 25.89
N THR A 264 1.29 5.92 24.92
CA THR A 264 -0.10 6.10 24.48
C THR A 264 -1.09 5.79 25.60
N LEU A 265 -0.89 4.69 26.35
CA LEU A 265 -1.78 4.32 27.44
C LEU A 265 -1.76 5.34 28.60
N ALA A 266 -0.61 5.95 28.87
CA ALA A 266 -0.47 6.98 29.91
C ALA A 266 -1.08 8.31 29.46
N GLU A 267 -0.95 8.69 28.19
CA GLU A 267 -1.54 9.91 27.62
C GLU A 267 -3.08 9.90 27.68
N HIS A 268 -3.68 8.71 27.56
CA HIS A 268 -5.11 8.47 27.62
C HIS A 268 -5.59 7.87 28.97
N ALA A 269 -4.74 7.85 30.01
CA ALA A 269 -5.15 7.32 31.30
C ALA A 269 -6.32 8.15 31.90
N GLY A 270 -7.37 7.45 32.34
CA GLY A 270 -8.62 8.02 32.82
C GLY A 270 -9.63 8.36 31.72
N GLU A 271 -9.24 8.29 30.44
CA GLU A 271 -10.18 8.52 29.33
C GLU A 271 -11.03 7.27 29.05
N ARG A 272 -12.25 7.51 28.57
CA ARG A 272 -13.11 6.43 28.08
C ARG A 272 -12.68 6.05 26.66
N PRO A 273 -12.29 4.80 26.39
CA PRO A 273 -11.97 4.37 25.04
C PRO A 273 -13.16 4.56 24.09
N TYR A 274 -12.88 4.99 22.86
CA TYR A 274 -13.84 4.98 21.76
C TYR A 274 -14.29 3.55 21.43
N PHE A 275 -13.32 2.64 21.42
CA PHE A 275 -13.54 1.22 21.15
C PHE A 275 -12.44 0.40 21.80
N ALA A 276 -12.78 -0.80 22.25
CA ALA A 276 -11.78 -1.78 22.64
C ALA A 276 -12.21 -3.18 22.21
N CYS A 277 -11.23 -3.99 21.83
CA CYS A 277 -11.45 -5.37 21.45
C CYS A 277 -10.34 -6.26 21.96
N CYS A 278 -10.62 -7.55 21.99
CA CYS A 278 -9.68 -8.58 22.35
C CYS A 278 -9.61 -9.66 21.27
N GLN A 279 -8.45 -10.25 21.11
CA GLN A 279 -8.21 -11.39 20.24
C GLN A 279 -7.15 -12.32 20.82
N LYS A 280 -7.42 -13.64 20.76
CA LYS A 280 -6.42 -14.66 21.09
C LYS A 280 -5.33 -14.68 20.01
N ARG A 281 -4.07 -14.70 20.44
CA ARG A 281 -2.86 -14.75 19.61
C ARG A 281 -1.90 -15.80 20.18
N GLU A 282 -0.88 -16.09 19.40
CA GLU A 282 0.23 -16.95 19.81
C GLU A 282 1.42 -16.04 20.13
N GLY A 283 2.04 -16.26 21.28
CA GLY A 283 3.28 -15.62 21.68
C GLY A 283 4.48 -16.15 20.92
N HIS A 284 5.64 -15.53 21.12
CA HIS A 284 6.88 -15.94 20.45
C HIS A 284 7.33 -17.37 20.79
N ASP A 285 6.95 -17.87 21.96
CA ASP A 285 7.23 -19.21 22.47
C ASP A 285 6.14 -20.24 22.13
N GLY A 286 5.15 -19.86 21.31
CA GLY A 286 4.00 -20.70 20.99
C GLY A 286 2.90 -20.68 22.07
N SER A 287 3.10 -19.95 23.17
CA SER A 287 2.10 -19.88 24.24
C SER A 287 0.89 -19.04 23.83
N PRO A 288 -0.33 -19.40 24.27
CA PRO A 288 -1.50 -18.59 24.01
C PRO A 288 -1.43 -17.27 24.80
N ILE A 289 -1.66 -16.15 24.12
CA ILE A 289 -1.78 -14.82 24.71
C ILE A 289 -3.05 -14.11 24.21
N TRP A 290 -3.54 -13.15 24.96
CA TRP A 290 -4.64 -12.27 24.57
C TRP A 290 -4.09 -10.89 24.24
N ARG A 291 -4.36 -10.42 23.03
CA ARG A 291 -4.09 -9.03 22.65
C ARG A 291 -5.36 -8.22 22.86
N VAL A 292 -5.33 -7.28 23.80
CA VAL A 292 -6.35 -6.26 23.98
C VAL A 292 -5.91 -5.03 23.23
N THR A 293 -6.70 -4.57 22.28
CA THR A 293 -6.47 -3.32 21.54
C THR A 293 -7.45 -2.28 22.04
N VAL A 294 -6.93 -1.13 22.46
CA VAL A 294 -7.69 -0.01 23.02
C VAL A 294 -7.54 1.17 22.07
N VAL A 295 -8.66 1.76 21.68
CA VAL A 295 -8.75 2.85 20.71
C VAL A 295 -9.41 4.05 21.37
N TYR A 296 -8.80 5.21 21.21
CA TYR A 296 -9.27 6.51 21.66
C TYR A 296 -9.55 7.40 20.44
N LEU A 297 -10.42 8.40 20.60
CA LEU A 297 -10.48 9.49 19.63
C LEU A 297 -9.26 10.37 19.88
N GLY A 298 -8.52 10.70 18.83
CA GLY A 298 -7.39 11.63 18.95
C GLY A 298 -7.86 13.01 19.39
N ARG A 299 -6.99 13.71 20.10
CA ARG A 299 -7.18 15.08 20.55
C ARG A 299 -6.91 16.09 19.44
#